data_AF-A0A1I1ARJ8-F1
#
_entry.id   AF-A0A1I1ARJ8-F1
#
_cell.length_a   1.000
_cell.length_b   1.000
_cell.length_c   1.000
_cell.angle_alpha   90.00
_cell.angle_beta   90.00
_cell.angle_gamma   90.00
#
_symmetry.space_group_name_H-M   'P 1'
#
loop_
_entity.id
_entity.type
_entity.pdbx_description
1 polymer ?
#
loop_
_entity_poly.entity_id
_entity_poly.type
_entity_poly.pdbx_seq_one_letter_code
_entity_poly.pdbx_strand_id
1 'polypeptide(L)'
;MAHVTGLRLTILAFSALYVPQAASARDVEICANLYRELSNAPQIIGTGGDMRRYAAEVSQQNADIRNLRIDMRNQGCRPRLGSAGGSIVTLGRPADPVCHQMQEALDALETQREELTRQRNSTRSLSQPSEERVAILAAIRQNNCTPADLDAQTAIEEQERMRIRGIALPGPGTNSSITHLGKPVAVVPKEEKIEFPPERSYDPSKKVRMVGPRFFPERKIDLANPKLAGPQPQQ
;
A
#
# COMPACT_ATOMS: atom_id res chain seq x y z
N MET A 1 -44.89 63.07 34.07
CA MET A 1 -44.75 63.40 32.63
C MET A 1 -43.28 63.22 32.30
N ALA A 2 -42.78 62.38 31.39
CA ALA A 2 -43.35 61.50 30.37
C ALA A 2 -42.36 60.33 30.14
N HIS A 3 -42.82 59.29 29.45
CA HIS A 3 -42.11 58.07 29.01
C HIS A 3 -40.74 58.37 28.36
N VAL A 4 -39.73 57.49 28.37
CA VAL A 4 -39.59 56.40 27.39
C VAL A 4 -38.75 55.24 27.94
N THR A 5 -39.35 54.05 27.86
CA THR A 5 -38.77 52.71 27.97
C THR A 5 -37.87 52.38 26.78
N GLY A 6 -36.79 51.65 27.04
CA GLY A 6 -36.22 50.70 26.08
C GLY A 6 -34.78 50.96 25.69
N LEU A 7 -33.85 50.24 26.30
CA LEU A 7 -32.69 49.65 25.62
C LEU A 7 -31.92 48.74 26.59
N ARG A 8 -32.51 47.62 27.01
CA ARG A 8 -31.79 46.60 27.78
C ARG A 8 -32.18 45.21 27.29
N LEU A 9 -31.80 44.82 26.07
CA LEU A 9 -31.71 43.39 25.73
C LEU A 9 -31.02 43.04 24.39
N THR A 10 -29.93 43.68 23.98
CA THR A 10 -29.25 43.25 22.72
C THR A 10 -27.73 43.43 22.75
N ILE A 11 -27.02 42.88 23.74
CA ILE A 11 -25.54 42.85 23.70
C ILE A 11 -24.96 41.43 23.91
N LEU A 12 -25.76 40.41 24.28
CA LEU A 12 -25.27 39.05 24.51
C LEU A 12 -25.79 38.03 23.47
N ALA A 13 -25.71 38.36 22.18
CA ALA A 13 -26.06 37.40 21.12
C ALA A 13 -25.21 37.52 19.84
N PHE A 14 -24.09 38.26 19.86
CA PHE A 14 -23.24 38.44 18.66
C PHE A 14 -21.79 37.96 18.83
N SER A 15 -21.47 37.23 19.89
CA SER A 15 -20.13 36.67 20.14
C SER A 15 -20.02 35.15 19.94
N ALA A 16 -21.08 34.46 19.48
CA ALA A 16 -21.13 32.99 19.42
C ALA A 16 -20.91 32.38 18.02
N LEU A 17 -20.41 33.13 17.04
CA LEU A 17 -20.14 32.62 15.68
C LEU A 17 -18.79 33.09 15.14
N TYR A 18 -17.74 33.00 15.95
CA TYR A 18 -16.39 32.85 15.42
C TYR A 18 -15.93 31.43 15.73
N VAL A 19 -16.41 30.48 14.93
CA VAL A 19 -15.73 29.19 14.81
C VAL A 19 -14.38 29.51 14.16
N PRO A 20 -13.24 29.25 14.81
CA PRO A 20 -11.99 29.26 14.09
C PRO A 20 -12.10 28.16 13.04
N GLN A 21 -12.20 28.55 11.77
CA GLN A 21 -11.88 27.63 10.71
C GLN A 21 -10.39 27.37 10.85
N ALA A 22 -10.04 26.34 11.64
CA ALA A 22 -8.76 25.67 11.51
C ALA A 22 -8.80 24.95 10.15
N ALA A 23 -8.73 25.73 9.06
CA ALA A 23 -8.03 25.28 7.89
C ALA A 23 -6.61 25.07 8.38
N SER A 24 -6.29 23.82 8.73
CA SER A 24 -4.90 23.43 8.84
C SER A 24 -4.28 23.77 7.50
N ALA A 25 -3.53 24.88 7.46
CA ALA A 25 -2.61 25.16 6.38
C ALA A 25 -1.66 23.96 6.37
N ARG A 26 -1.86 23.05 5.42
CA ARG A 26 -1.00 21.89 5.25
C ARG A 26 0.27 22.41 4.60
N ASP A 27 1.41 22.14 5.22
CA ASP A 27 2.70 22.51 4.64
C ASP A 27 2.99 21.60 3.44
N VAL A 28 2.72 22.11 2.24
CA VAL A 28 2.85 21.40 0.95
C VAL A 28 4.25 20.80 0.79
N GLU A 29 5.29 21.50 1.25
CA GLU A 29 6.67 21.05 1.21
C GLU A 29 6.91 19.83 2.12
N ILE A 30 6.39 19.85 3.35
CA ILE A 30 6.52 18.72 4.30
C ILE A 30 5.80 17.50 3.73
N CYS A 31 4.60 17.69 3.19
CA CYS A 31 3.83 16.61 2.58
C CYS A 31 4.55 16.02 1.36
N ALA A 32 5.09 16.85 0.47
CA ALA A 32 5.87 16.38 -0.67
C ALA A 32 7.09 15.54 -0.25
N ASN A 33 7.80 15.97 0.78
CA ASN A 33 8.96 15.24 1.30
C ASN A 33 8.58 13.87 1.87
N LEU A 34 7.50 13.78 2.65
CA LEU A 34 7.01 12.51 3.18
C LEU A 34 6.63 11.52 2.07
N TYR A 35 6.02 11.99 0.98
CA TYR A 35 5.69 11.12 -0.15
C TYR A 35 6.93 10.67 -0.94
N ARG A 36 7.94 11.53 -1.09
CA ARG A 36 9.24 11.14 -1.67
C ARG A 36 9.93 10.07 -0.84
N GLU A 37 9.96 10.25 0.48
CA GLU A 37 10.52 9.27 1.42
C GLU A 37 9.76 7.93 1.35
N LEU A 38 8.42 7.99 1.29
CA LEU A 38 7.57 6.80 1.13
C LEU A 38 7.85 6.03 -0.17
N SER A 39 8.21 6.74 -1.24
CA SER A 39 8.53 6.14 -2.54
C SER A 39 9.88 5.42 -2.53
N ASN A 40 10.82 5.89 -1.71
CA ASN A 40 12.13 5.27 -1.52
C ASN A 40 12.07 4.12 -0.50
N ALA A 41 11.09 4.12 0.40
CA ALA A 41 10.94 3.09 1.43
C ALA A 41 10.56 1.72 0.81
N PRO A 42 11.26 0.63 1.16
CA PRO A 42 11.01 -0.70 0.60
C PRO A 42 9.58 -1.17 0.90
N GLN A 43 8.93 -1.74 -0.11
CA GLN A 43 7.61 -2.37 0.00
C GLN A 43 7.72 -3.88 -0.24
N ILE A 44 6.94 -4.66 0.51
CA ILE A 44 6.97 -6.12 0.41
C ILE A 44 5.95 -6.57 -0.63
N ILE A 45 6.45 -7.08 -1.76
CA ILE A 45 5.65 -7.59 -2.88
C ILE A 45 5.89 -9.11 -2.93
N GLY A 46 5.06 -9.92 -2.27
CA GLY A 46 5.08 -11.36 -2.55
C GLY A 46 4.63 -12.36 -1.49
N THR A 47 4.56 -12.00 -0.20
CA THR A 47 4.35 -12.99 0.87
C THR A 47 2.87 -13.22 1.28
N GLY A 48 1.93 -12.54 0.62
CA GLY A 48 0.50 -12.61 0.96
C GLY A 48 -0.18 -13.94 0.60
N GLY A 49 0.35 -14.70 -0.35
CA GLY A 49 -0.18 -16.03 -0.72
C GLY A 49 0.02 -17.05 0.39
N ASP A 50 1.25 -17.18 0.87
CA ASP A 50 1.60 -18.10 1.95
C ASP A 50 0.91 -17.74 3.27
N MET A 51 0.79 -16.44 3.59
CA MET A 51 0.08 -16.01 4.78
C MET A 51 -1.40 -16.44 4.77
N ARG A 52 -2.08 -16.33 3.63
CA ARG A 52 -3.46 -16.79 3.46
C ARG A 52 -3.57 -18.32 3.58
N ARG A 53 -2.63 -19.05 2.98
CA ARG A 53 -2.56 -20.51 3.06
C ARG A 53 -2.38 -20.99 4.51
N TYR A 54 -1.36 -20.51 5.22
CA TYR A 54 -1.16 -20.88 6.63
C TYR A 54 -2.34 -20.45 7.51
N ALA A 55 -2.97 -19.30 7.25
CA ALA A 55 -4.16 -18.89 8.00
C ALA A 55 -5.34 -19.85 7.79
N ALA A 56 -5.56 -20.35 6.56
CA ALA A 56 -6.57 -21.34 6.26
C ALA A 56 -6.29 -22.69 6.95
N GLU A 57 -5.05 -23.17 6.90
CA GLU A 57 -4.62 -24.40 7.56
C GLU A 57 -4.77 -24.32 9.09
N VAL A 58 -4.38 -23.19 9.72
CA VAL A 58 -4.60 -22.98 11.16
C VAL A 58 -6.09 -22.98 11.50
N SER A 59 -6.93 -22.39 10.65
CA SER A 59 -8.39 -22.39 10.85
C SER A 59 -8.97 -23.80 10.77
N GLN A 60 -8.52 -24.59 9.79
CA GLN A 60 -8.91 -25.99 9.65
C GLN A 60 -8.51 -26.80 10.89
N GLN A 61 -7.25 -26.66 11.33
CA GLN A 61 -6.74 -27.36 12.50
C GLN A 61 -7.53 -27.02 13.78
N ASN A 62 -7.93 -25.74 13.94
CA ASN A 62 -8.76 -25.32 15.07
C ASN A 62 -10.17 -25.94 15.02
N ALA A 63 -10.72 -26.17 13.83
CA ALA A 63 -12.00 -26.87 13.68
C ALA A 63 -11.85 -28.35 14.04
N ASP A 64 -10.78 -29.01 13.58
CA ASP A 64 -10.51 -30.42 13.88
C ASP A 64 -10.28 -30.66 15.38
N ILE A 65 -9.48 -29.79 16.04
CA ILE A 65 -9.29 -29.83 17.50
C ILE A 65 -10.64 -29.68 18.22
N ARG A 66 -11.51 -28.78 17.76
CA ARG A 66 -12.84 -28.58 18.37
C ARG A 66 -13.72 -29.82 18.19
N ASN A 67 -13.75 -30.38 16.99
CA ASN A 67 -14.52 -31.57 16.67
C ASN A 67 -14.05 -32.77 17.51
N LEU A 68 -12.73 -33.01 17.59
CA LEU A 68 -12.18 -34.08 18.41
C LEU A 68 -12.49 -33.88 19.90
N ARG A 69 -12.40 -32.65 20.42
CA ARG A 69 -12.81 -32.35 21.81
C ARG A 69 -14.31 -32.55 22.05
N ILE A 70 -15.16 -32.42 21.03
CA ILE A 70 -16.59 -32.79 21.11
C ILE A 70 -16.73 -34.31 21.16
N ASP A 71 -16.08 -35.02 20.26
CA ASP A 71 -16.13 -36.49 20.18
C ASP A 71 -15.61 -37.15 21.45
N MET A 72 -14.51 -36.65 22.00
CA MET A 72 -13.99 -37.07 23.30
C MET A 72 -15.04 -36.91 24.40
N ARG A 73 -15.76 -35.77 24.45
CA ARG A 73 -16.83 -35.56 25.44
C ARG A 73 -17.99 -36.51 25.24
N ASN A 74 -18.38 -36.79 24.00
CA ASN A 74 -19.46 -37.71 23.66
C ASN A 74 -19.14 -39.15 24.08
N GLN A 75 -17.87 -39.55 23.98
CA GLN A 75 -17.37 -40.86 24.40
C GLN A 75 -17.00 -40.92 25.89
N GLY A 76 -17.25 -39.85 26.66
CA GLY A 76 -16.92 -39.80 28.09
C GLY A 76 -15.42 -39.69 28.39
N CYS A 77 -14.61 -39.38 27.38
CA CYS A 77 -13.18 -39.12 27.51
C CYS A 77 -12.92 -37.68 27.95
N ARG A 78 -11.87 -37.49 28.74
CA ARG A 78 -11.42 -36.17 29.23
C ARG A 78 -9.99 -35.91 28.72
N PRO A 79 -9.62 -34.65 28.43
CA PRO A 79 -8.24 -34.28 28.13
C PRO A 79 -7.32 -34.58 29.32
N ARG A 80 -6.05 -34.91 29.06
CA ARG A 80 -5.07 -35.12 30.14
C ARG A 80 -4.72 -33.79 30.81
N LEU A 81 -4.42 -33.88 32.10
CA LEU A 81 -3.83 -32.78 32.87
C LEU A 81 -2.53 -32.33 32.17
N GLY A 82 -2.45 -31.06 31.79
CA GLY A 82 -1.27 -30.48 31.12
C GLY A 82 -1.37 -30.37 29.59
N SER A 83 -2.38 -30.98 28.95
CA SER A 83 -2.78 -30.61 27.59
C SER A 83 -3.47 -29.23 27.61
N ALA A 84 -3.42 -28.46 26.52
CA ALA A 84 -3.81 -27.04 26.45
C ALA A 84 -5.33 -26.77 26.59
N GLY A 85 -6.05 -27.56 27.40
CA GLY A 85 -7.50 -27.49 27.55
C GLY A 85 -8.14 -28.21 28.74
N GLY A 86 -7.42 -28.69 29.77
CA GLY A 86 -8.08 -29.40 30.88
C GLY A 86 -7.37 -29.39 32.23
N SER A 87 -7.91 -28.63 33.19
CA SER A 87 -7.59 -28.70 34.61
C SER A 87 -8.63 -29.57 35.32
N ILE A 88 -8.48 -30.91 35.27
CA ILE A 88 -9.08 -31.79 36.27
C ILE A 88 -8.29 -33.09 36.37
N VAL A 89 -7.83 -33.39 37.59
CA VAL A 89 -7.10 -34.64 37.90
C VAL A 89 -8.13 -35.69 38.28
N THR A 90 -8.35 -36.69 37.43
CA THR A 90 -9.07 -37.89 37.87
C THR A 90 -8.06 -38.91 38.37
N LEU A 91 -7.97 -39.07 39.68
CA LEU A 91 -7.32 -40.20 40.33
C LEU A 91 -8.23 -41.44 40.20
N GLY A 92 -7.74 -42.52 39.58
CA GLY A 92 -8.27 -43.87 39.83
C GLY A 92 -9.22 -44.51 38.82
N ARG A 93 -9.25 -44.12 37.53
CA ARG A 93 -9.95 -44.90 36.49
C ARG A 93 -8.94 -45.63 35.57
N PRO A 94 -9.09 -46.94 35.30
CA PRO A 94 -8.24 -47.62 34.32
C PRO A 94 -8.33 -46.91 32.97
N ALA A 95 -7.19 -46.73 32.32
CA ALA A 95 -7.10 -46.04 31.04
C ALA A 95 -7.87 -46.83 29.97
N ASP A 96 -8.97 -46.27 29.49
CA ASP A 96 -9.67 -46.81 28.33
C ASP A 96 -8.79 -46.60 27.08
N PRO A 97 -8.43 -47.66 26.32
CA PRO A 97 -7.56 -47.54 25.16
C PRO A 97 -8.13 -46.59 24.09
N VAL A 98 -9.46 -46.48 23.97
CA VAL A 98 -10.11 -45.57 23.03
C VAL A 98 -9.86 -44.11 23.44
N CYS A 99 -10.01 -43.81 24.73
CA CYS A 99 -9.70 -42.48 25.24
C CYS A 99 -8.21 -42.13 25.11
N HIS A 100 -7.31 -43.12 25.25
CA HIS A 100 -5.87 -42.91 25.07
C HIS A 100 -5.56 -42.48 23.63
N GLN A 101 -6.09 -43.20 22.64
CA GLN A 101 -5.88 -42.89 21.22
C GLN A 101 -6.39 -41.49 20.85
N MET A 102 -7.56 -41.09 21.35
CA MET A 102 -8.09 -39.75 21.08
C MET A 102 -7.27 -38.64 21.77
N GLN A 103 -6.68 -38.92 22.94
CA GLN A 103 -5.77 -37.98 23.60
C GLN A 103 -4.50 -37.78 22.78
N GLU A 104 -3.89 -38.87 22.31
CA GLU A 104 -2.71 -38.80 21.44
C GLU A 104 -3.01 -38.05 20.14
N ALA A 105 -4.18 -38.29 19.55
CA ALA A 105 -4.64 -37.56 18.37
C ALA A 105 -4.81 -36.06 18.67
N LEU A 106 -5.37 -35.70 19.83
CA LEU A 106 -5.52 -34.30 20.24
C LEU A 106 -4.16 -33.62 20.41
N ASP A 107 -3.22 -34.26 21.10
CA ASP A 107 -1.87 -33.73 21.33
C ASP A 107 -1.12 -33.56 19.99
N ALA A 108 -1.28 -34.50 19.05
CA ALA A 108 -0.71 -34.39 17.70
C ALA A 108 -1.31 -33.21 16.92
N LEU A 109 -2.64 -33.02 16.97
CA LEU A 109 -3.30 -31.89 16.31
C LEU A 109 -2.89 -30.54 16.93
N GLU A 110 -2.75 -30.47 18.26
CA GLU A 110 -2.29 -29.27 18.97
C GLU A 110 -0.84 -28.92 18.58
N THR A 111 0.05 -29.91 18.56
CA THR A 111 1.45 -29.74 18.14
C THR A 111 1.55 -29.24 16.70
N GLN A 112 0.79 -29.83 15.78
CA GLN A 112 0.74 -29.39 14.38
C GLN A 112 0.20 -27.96 14.26
N ARG A 113 -0.81 -27.59 15.06
CA ARG A 113 -1.36 -26.23 15.08
C ARG A 113 -0.32 -25.21 15.53
N GLU A 114 0.51 -25.55 16.50
CA GLU A 114 1.59 -24.70 16.97
C GLU A 114 2.67 -24.49 15.91
N GLU A 115 3.03 -25.56 15.19
CA GLU A 115 3.93 -25.49 14.04
C GLU A 115 3.42 -24.51 12.97
N LEU A 116 2.17 -24.69 12.53
CA LEU A 116 1.54 -23.81 11.55
C LEU A 116 1.45 -22.36 12.04
N THR A 117 1.18 -22.17 13.33
CA THR A 117 1.15 -20.84 13.93
C THR A 117 2.53 -20.18 13.91
N ARG A 118 3.59 -20.96 14.17
CA ARG A 118 4.98 -20.49 14.12
C ARG A 118 5.38 -20.10 12.70
N GLN A 119 5.07 -20.94 11.72
CA GLN A 119 5.31 -20.66 10.30
C GLN A 119 4.54 -19.43 9.81
N ARG A 120 3.26 -19.32 10.17
CA ARG A 120 2.46 -18.12 9.88
C ARG A 120 3.10 -16.87 10.48
N ASN A 121 3.60 -16.94 11.72
CA ASN A 121 4.21 -15.79 12.39
C ASN A 121 5.56 -15.40 11.76
N SER A 122 6.37 -16.37 11.35
CA SER A 122 7.64 -16.09 10.66
C SER A 122 7.40 -15.52 9.26
N THR A 123 6.43 -16.04 8.50
CA THR A 123 6.04 -15.43 7.23
C THR A 123 5.46 -14.03 7.44
N ARG A 124 4.69 -13.82 8.52
CA ARG A 124 4.17 -12.50 8.87
C ARG A 124 5.28 -11.50 9.16
N SER A 125 6.33 -11.85 9.90
CA SER A 125 7.44 -10.92 10.17
C SER A 125 8.18 -10.54 8.89
N LEU A 126 8.33 -11.49 7.95
CA LEU A 126 8.86 -11.21 6.60
C LEU A 126 7.93 -10.35 5.73
N SER A 127 6.66 -10.20 6.12
CA SER A 127 5.64 -9.44 5.39
C SER A 127 5.37 -8.06 6.00
N GLN A 128 5.92 -7.78 7.19
CA GLN A 128 5.66 -6.52 7.85
C GLN A 128 6.41 -5.40 7.12
N PRO A 129 5.73 -4.26 6.81
CA PRO A 129 6.43 -3.09 6.31
C PRO A 129 7.50 -2.67 7.32
N SER A 130 8.61 -2.12 6.83
CA SER A 130 9.65 -1.59 7.71
C SER A 130 9.05 -0.58 8.69
N GLU A 131 9.59 -0.54 9.91
CA GLU A 131 9.16 0.43 10.93
C GLU A 131 9.20 1.86 10.40
N GLU A 132 10.23 2.18 9.61
CA GLU A 132 10.39 3.43 8.87
C GLU A 132 9.20 3.74 7.95
N ARG A 133 8.78 2.79 7.10
CA ARG A 133 7.61 2.96 6.22
C ARG A 133 6.35 3.23 7.02
N VAL A 134 6.17 2.53 8.15
CA VAL A 134 5.02 2.74 9.04
C VAL A 134 5.06 4.13 9.67
N ALA A 135 6.23 4.61 10.09
CA ALA A 135 6.44 5.95 10.63
C ALA A 135 6.11 7.03 9.59
N ILE A 136 6.58 6.89 8.35
CA ILE A 136 6.27 7.82 7.24
C ILE A 136 4.76 7.86 6.97
N LEU A 137 4.10 6.70 6.88
CA LEU A 137 2.65 6.63 6.70
C LEU A 137 1.86 7.20 7.90
N ALA A 138 2.40 7.13 9.12
CA ALA A 138 1.82 7.78 10.28
C ALA A 138 1.97 9.30 10.20
N ALA A 139 3.15 9.81 9.83
CA ALA A 139 3.40 11.23 9.63
C ALA A 139 2.52 11.83 8.53
N ILE A 140 2.33 11.13 7.41
CA ILE A 140 1.39 11.53 6.34
C ILE A 140 -0.02 11.72 6.89
N ARG A 141 -0.50 10.78 7.70
CA ARG A 141 -1.84 10.86 8.32
C ARG A 141 -1.94 11.99 9.35
N GLN A 142 -0.91 12.19 10.17
CA GLN A 142 -0.89 13.26 11.18
C GLN A 142 -0.92 14.66 10.55
N ASN A 143 -0.21 14.84 9.43
CA ASN A 143 -0.18 16.10 8.69
C ASN A 143 -1.35 16.26 7.70
N ASN A 144 -2.26 15.27 7.64
CA ASN A 144 -3.37 15.21 6.67
C ASN A 144 -2.90 15.40 5.21
N CYS A 145 -1.71 14.90 4.87
CA CYS A 145 -1.16 15.05 3.53
C CYS A 145 -1.96 14.26 2.50
N THR A 146 -2.00 14.77 1.28
CA THR A 146 -2.67 14.18 0.13
C THR A 146 -1.70 14.07 -1.05
N PRO A 147 -1.93 13.13 -2.00
CA PRO A 147 -1.08 13.01 -3.18
C PRO A 147 -0.98 14.31 -4.00
N ALA A 148 -2.04 15.12 -3.99
CA ALA A 148 -2.08 16.42 -4.67
C ALA A 148 -1.05 17.42 -4.11
N ASP A 149 -0.63 17.30 -2.85
CA ASP A 149 0.38 18.17 -2.25
C ASP A 149 1.76 17.92 -2.89
N LEU A 150 2.07 16.66 -3.23
CA LEU A 150 3.28 16.32 -3.99
C LEU A 150 3.21 16.92 -5.40
N ASP A 151 2.09 16.77 -6.09
CA ASP A 151 1.89 17.30 -7.44
C ASP A 151 2.02 18.83 -7.44
N ALA A 152 1.40 19.51 -6.47
CA ALA A 152 1.51 20.96 -6.30
C ALA A 152 2.96 21.41 -6.10
N GLN A 153 3.73 20.72 -5.25
CA GLN A 153 5.14 21.04 -5.04
C GLN A 153 5.97 20.83 -6.31
N THR A 154 5.73 19.75 -7.05
CA THR A 154 6.45 19.51 -8.32
C THR A 154 6.16 20.59 -9.36
N ALA A 155 4.91 21.07 -9.46
CA ALA A 155 4.56 22.15 -10.37
C ALA A 155 5.25 23.48 -10.01
N ILE A 156 5.39 23.78 -8.72
CA ILE A 156 6.14 24.95 -8.23
C ILE A 156 7.62 24.83 -8.61
N GLU A 157 8.25 23.68 -8.35
CA GLU A 157 9.65 23.42 -8.69
C GLU A 157 9.90 23.49 -10.21
N GLU A 158 8.99 22.97 -11.03
CA GLU A 158 9.06 23.10 -12.48
C GLU A 158 8.95 24.55 -12.94
N GLN A 159 8.04 25.32 -12.34
CA GLN A 159 7.90 26.74 -12.63
C GLN A 159 9.16 27.53 -12.27
N GLU A 160 9.78 27.23 -11.14
CA GLU A 160 11.06 27.83 -10.74
C GLU A 160 12.20 27.43 -11.69
N ARG A 161 12.29 26.16 -12.08
CA ARG A 161 13.26 25.70 -13.10
C ARG A 161 13.07 26.43 -14.42
N MET A 162 11.83 26.65 -14.86
CA MET A 162 11.54 27.41 -16.07
C MET A 162 11.96 28.88 -15.93
N ARG A 163 11.77 29.49 -14.75
CA ARG A 163 12.24 30.86 -14.47
C ARG A 163 13.77 30.98 -14.50
N ILE A 164 14.49 29.98 -13.99
CA ILE A 164 15.97 29.98 -13.93
C ILE A 164 16.61 29.73 -15.31
N ARG A 165 15.96 28.97 -16.21
CA ARG A 165 16.43 28.75 -17.59
C ARG A 165 16.51 30.01 -18.46
N GLY A 166 16.00 31.14 -17.99
CA GLY A 166 16.22 32.45 -18.61
C GLY A 166 17.61 33.06 -18.34
N ILE A 167 18.43 32.46 -17.48
CA ILE A 167 19.80 32.90 -17.19
C ILE A 167 20.75 32.06 -18.04
N ALA A 168 21.13 32.58 -19.21
CA ALA A 168 22.16 31.97 -20.03
C ALA A 168 23.48 31.91 -19.24
N LEU A 169 24.10 30.72 -19.14
CA LEU A 169 25.47 30.62 -18.67
C LEU A 169 26.37 31.47 -19.59
N PRO A 170 27.25 32.33 -19.05
CA PRO A 170 28.21 33.03 -19.88
C PRO A 170 29.08 31.98 -20.60
N GLY A 171 29.07 32.00 -21.93
CA GLY A 171 29.95 31.15 -22.73
C GLY A 171 31.41 31.39 -22.34
N PRO A 172 32.31 30.39 -22.50
CA PRO A 172 33.70 30.53 -22.10
C PRO A 172 34.41 31.50 -23.05
N GLY A 173 34.33 32.78 -22.71
CA GLY A 173 35.02 33.89 -23.33
C GLY A 173 35.65 34.71 -22.22
N THR A 174 36.96 34.62 -22.15
CA THR A 174 37.83 35.33 -21.22
C THR A 174 37.53 36.82 -21.14
N ASN A 175 37.49 37.31 -19.89
CA ASN A 175 37.70 38.69 -19.43
C ASN A 175 36.48 39.63 -19.51
N SER A 176 35.96 39.90 -18.31
CA SER A 176 34.91 40.86 -17.94
C SER A 176 35.17 42.30 -18.39
N SER A 177 34.12 42.99 -18.87
CA SER A 177 33.88 44.40 -18.50
C SER A 177 32.38 44.71 -18.53
N ILE A 178 31.92 45.49 -17.55
CA ILE A 178 30.52 45.85 -17.35
C ILE A 178 30.13 47.05 -18.23
N THR A 179 28.84 47.04 -18.61
CA THR A 179 27.94 48.12 -19.08
C THR A 179 27.77 48.30 -20.59
N HIS A 180 26.57 47.97 -21.09
CA HIS A 180 25.72 48.88 -21.87
C HIS A 180 24.26 48.41 -21.79
N LEU A 181 23.38 49.24 -21.20
CA LEU A 181 21.92 49.09 -21.28
C LEU A 181 21.46 49.49 -22.69
N GLY A 182 21.55 48.56 -23.62
CA GLY A 182 20.92 48.64 -24.94
C GLY A 182 19.59 47.89 -24.95
N LYS A 183 18.54 48.53 -25.47
CA LYS A 183 17.18 47.96 -25.60
C LYS A 183 17.22 46.58 -26.26
N PRO A 184 16.47 45.57 -25.79
CA PRO A 184 16.47 44.26 -26.42
C PRO A 184 15.80 44.36 -27.80
N VAL A 185 16.59 44.19 -28.85
CA VAL A 185 16.06 43.78 -30.16
C VAL A 185 15.59 42.34 -29.98
N ALA A 186 14.29 42.12 -30.14
CA ALA A 186 13.70 40.78 -30.10
C ALA A 186 14.30 39.95 -31.25
N VAL A 187 15.29 39.12 -30.93
CA VAL A 187 15.71 38.03 -31.79
C VAL A 187 14.77 36.89 -31.50
N VAL A 188 13.76 36.74 -32.36
CA VAL A 188 12.89 35.57 -32.39
C VAL A 188 13.80 34.36 -32.65
N PRO A 189 13.89 33.37 -31.74
CA PRO A 189 14.60 32.14 -32.04
C PRO A 189 13.88 31.47 -33.21
N LYS A 190 14.58 31.31 -34.34
CA LYS A 190 14.07 30.51 -35.45
C LYS A 190 14.04 29.06 -34.95
N GLU A 191 12.84 28.60 -34.65
CA GLU A 191 12.55 27.22 -34.27
C GLU A 191 12.98 26.31 -35.42
N GLU A 192 14.15 25.69 -35.29
CA GLU A 192 14.56 24.61 -36.17
C GLU A 192 13.65 23.42 -35.91
N LYS A 193 12.69 23.26 -36.81
CA LYS A 193 11.81 22.11 -36.88
C LYS A 193 12.67 20.84 -36.81
N ILE A 194 12.52 20.07 -35.74
CA ILE A 194 13.12 18.74 -35.61
C ILE A 194 12.54 17.89 -36.75
N GLU A 195 13.33 17.66 -37.79
CA GLU A 195 12.96 16.77 -38.88
C GLU A 195 13.22 15.34 -38.41
N PHE A 196 12.14 14.66 -38.00
CA PHE A 196 12.20 13.24 -37.71
C PHE A 196 12.70 12.51 -38.97
N PRO A 197 13.63 11.55 -38.83
CA PRO A 197 14.04 10.72 -39.95
C PRO A 197 12.79 10.14 -40.63
N PRO A 198 12.74 10.09 -41.98
CA PRO A 198 11.58 9.57 -42.68
C PRO A 198 11.25 8.16 -42.20
N GLU A 199 9.96 7.90 -41.98
CA GLU A 199 9.43 6.59 -41.62
C GLU A 199 10.01 5.54 -42.57
N ARG A 200 10.76 4.57 -42.05
CA ARG A 200 11.33 3.53 -42.90
C ARG A 200 10.19 2.69 -43.45
N SER A 201 10.07 2.62 -44.78
CA SER A 201 9.02 1.84 -45.44
C SER A 201 9.03 0.39 -44.95
N TYR A 202 7.92 -0.06 -44.36
CA TYR A 202 7.80 -1.41 -43.83
C TYR A 202 7.84 -2.43 -44.99
N ASP A 203 8.88 -3.26 -45.03
CA ASP A 203 9.00 -4.37 -45.97
C ASP A 203 8.57 -5.67 -45.27
N PRO A 204 7.38 -6.23 -45.61
CA PRO A 204 6.87 -7.45 -44.99
C PRO A 204 7.74 -8.68 -45.30
N SER A 205 8.63 -8.60 -46.29
CA SER A 205 9.56 -9.66 -46.68
C SER A 205 10.74 -9.79 -45.71
N LYS A 206 11.02 -8.73 -44.92
CA LYS A 206 12.08 -8.73 -43.90
C LYS A 206 11.51 -9.18 -42.57
N LYS A 207 11.78 -10.42 -42.19
CA LYS A 207 11.36 -10.99 -40.90
C LYS A 207 12.02 -10.23 -39.74
N VAL A 208 11.24 -9.41 -39.03
CA VAL A 208 11.66 -8.77 -37.78
C VAL A 208 11.84 -9.86 -36.73
N ARG A 209 13.02 -9.90 -36.09
CA ARG A 209 13.26 -10.80 -34.96
C ARG A 209 12.46 -10.27 -33.78
N MET A 210 11.40 -10.98 -33.38
CA MET A 210 10.68 -10.63 -32.16
C MET A 210 11.59 -10.91 -30.97
N VAL A 211 12.02 -9.85 -30.31
CA VAL A 211 12.75 -9.93 -29.04
C VAL A 211 11.73 -9.85 -27.92
N GLY A 212 11.65 -10.90 -27.10
CA GLY A 212 10.76 -10.97 -25.94
C GLY A 212 9.95 -12.26 -25.85
N PRO A 213 9.38 -12.54 -24.68
CA PRO A 213 8.51 -13.70 -24.48
C PRO A 213 7.29 -13.62 -25.40
N ARG A 214 6.93 -14.76 -25.98
CA ARG A 214 5.83 -14.86 -26.93
C ARG A 214 4.52 -15.01 -26.18
N PHE A 215 3.75 -13.93 -26.08
CA PHE A 215 2.49 -13.91 -25.32
C PHE A 215 1.31 -14.55 -26.05
N PHE A 216 1.33 -14.59 -27.40
CA PHE A 216 0.20 -15.08 -28.19
C PHE A 216 0.42 -16.50 -28.71
N PRO A 217 -0.51 -17.45 -28.45
CA PRO A 217 -0.50 -18.78 -29.06
C PRO A 217 -0.78 -18.69 -30.56
N GLU A 218 -0.21 -19.58 -31.37
CA GLU A 218 -0.40 -19.64 -32.85
C GLU A 218 -1.81 -20.04 -33.32
N ARG A 219 -2.75 -20.17 -32.39
CA ARG A 219 -4.10 -20.63 -32.69
C ARG A 219 -4.94 -19.43 -33.14
N LYS A 220 -5.85 -19.63 -34.10
CA LYS A 220 -6.84 -18.62 -34.48
C LYS A 220 -7.72 -18.33 -33.26
N ILE A 221 -7.56 -17.15 -32.68
CA ILE A 221 -8.41 -16.66 -31.59
C ILE A 221 -9.71 -16.17 -32.25
N ASP A 222 -10.86 -16.65 -31.78
CA ASP A 222 -12.15 -16.10 -32.17
C ASP A 222 -12.41 -14.82 -31.37
N LEU A 223 -12.26 -13.65 -32.01
CA LEU A 223 -12.49 -12.35 -31.38
C LEU A 223 -13.98 -12.07 -31.13
N ALA A 224 -14.89 -12.75 -31.82
CA ALA A 224 -16.32 -12.54 -31.66
C ALA A 224 -16.87 -13.25 -30.41
N ASN A 225 -16.25 -14.38 -30.03
CA ASN A 225 -16.64 -15.17 -28.87
C ASN A 225 -15.43 -15.42 -27.96
N PRO A 226 -15.04 -14.45 -27.11
CA PRO A 226 -13.81 -14.52 -26.30
C PRO A 226 -13.86 -15.58 -25.17
N LYS A 227 -14.99 -16.28 -25.00
CA LYS A 227 -15.13 -17.33 -24.00
C LYS A 227 -14.52 -18.63 -24.53
N LEU A 228 -13.34 -18.98 -24.03
CA LEU A 228 -12.82 -20.34 -24.16
C LEU A 228 -13.76 -21.30 -23.41
N ALA A 229 -14.06 -22.46 -24.00
CA ALA A 229 -14.78 -23.52 -23.30
C ALA A 229 -13.87 -24.11 -22.21
N GLY A 230 -13.96 -23.59 -21.00
CA GLY A 230 -13.20 -24.08 -19.85
C GLY A 230 -12.98 -23.00 -18.79
N PRO A 231 -12.66 -23.39 -17.54
CA PRO A 231 -12.31 -22.45 -16.50
C PRO A 231 -11.08 -21.64 -16.91
N GLN A 232 -11.20 -20.31 -16.85
CA GLN A 232 -10.11 -19.39 -17.11
C GLN A 232 -9.05 -19.54 -16.00
N PRO A 233 -7.75 -19.62 -16.33
CA PRO A 233 -6.71 -19.72 -15.31
C PRO A 233 -6.76 -18.47 -14.42
N GLN A 234 -6.89 -18.67 -13.10
CA GLN A 234 -6.84 -17.59 -12.12
C GLN A 234 -5.41 -17.03 -12.07
N GLN A 235 -5.28 -15.71 -12.23
CA GLN A 235 -4.01 -14.99 -12.12
C GLN A 235 -3.60 -14.81 -10.66
#